data_AF-A0A0P9DSP6-F1
#
_entry.id   AF-A0A0P9DSP6-F1
#
_cell.length_a   1.000
_cell.length_b   1.000
_cell.length_c   1.000
_cell.angle_alpha   90.00
_cell.angle_beta   90.00
_cell.angle_gamma   90.00
#
_symmetry.space_group_name_H-M   'P 1'
#
loop_
_entity.id
_entity.type
_entity.pdbx_description
1 polymer ?
#
loop_
_entity_poly.entity_id
_entity_poly.type
_entity_poly.pdbx_seq_one_letter_code
_entity_poly.pdbx_strand_id
1 'polypeptide(L)' 'MLVPITIEALSPLAFPERKPGVQFRSSLQYVPGAAIYGALGMLLGKALDAEAFGKLFREIRCHNAYPIVQG' A
#
# COMPACT_ATOMS: atom_id res chain seq x y z
N MET A 1 5.73 -7.15 -15.70
CA MET A 1 4.73 -8.17 -15.32
C MET A 1 3.79 -7.54 -14.30
N LEU A 2 2.47 -7.65 -14.48
CA LEU A 2 1.50 -7.21 -13.48
C LEU A 2 1.18 -8.37 -12.55
N VAL A 3 1.23 -8.13 -11.24
CA VAL A 3 0.85 -9.11 -10.22
C VAL A 3 -0.46 -8.64 -9.59
N PRO A 4 -1.59 -9.32 -9.83
CA PRO A 4 -2.84 -8.98 -9.17
C PRO A 4 -2.75 -9.34 -7.68
N ILE A 5 -3.25 -8.45 -6.83
CA ILE A 5 -3.37 -8.69 -5.39
C ILE A 5 -4.81 -8.41 -4.94
N THR A 6 -5.28 -9.21 -3.99
CA THR A 6 -6.52 -8.96 -3.27
C THR A 6 -6.15 -8.55 -1.85
N ILE A 7 -6.66 -7.41 -1.41
CA ILE A 7 -6.46 -6.92 -0.04
C ILE A 7 -7.76 -7.11 0.71
N GLU A 8 -7.73 -7.94 1.74
CA GLU A 8 -8.84 -8.11 2.66
C GLU A 8 -8.69 -7.15 3.85
N ALA A 9 -9.69 -6.30 4.05
CA ALA A 9 -9.74 -5.41 5.20
C ALA A 9 -10.36 -6.14 6.41
N LEU A 10 -9.52 -6.69 7.29
CA LEU A 10 -9.96 -7.37 8.52
C LEU A 10 -10.54 -6.40 9.57
N SER A 11 -10.30 -5.10 9.41
CA SER A 11 -10.82 -4.02 10.23
C SER A 11 -10.91 -2.73 9.40
N PRO A 12 -11.59 -1.67 9.88
CA PRO A 12 -11.59 -0.37 9.21
C PRO A 12 -10.17 0.13 8.92
N LEU A 13 -9.93 0.58 7.68
CA LEU A 13 -8.66 1.15 7.24
C LEU A 13 -8.73 2.68 7.22
N ALA A 14 -7.59 3.34 7.43
CA ALA A 14 -7.49 4.79 7.45
C ALA A 14 -6.32 5.28 6.59
N PHE A 15 -6.64 6.03 5.53
CA PHE A 15 -5.68 6.62 4.60
C PHE A 15 -5.98 8.13 4.46
N PRO A 16 -5.38 8.99 5.29
CA PRO A 16 -5.67 10.42 5.27
C PRO A 16 -5.11 11.09 4.00
N GLU A 17 -5.88 12.01 3.41
CA GLU A 17 -5.50 12.70 2.17
C GLU A 17 -4.31 13.66 2.30
N ARG A 18 -4.09 14.25 3.48
CA ARG A 18 -3.00 15.22 3.76
C ARG A 18 -2.48 15.09 5.19
N LYS A 19 -1.27 15.60 5.42
CA LYS A 19 -0.60 15.59 6.75
C LYS A 19 -1.52 16.23 7.82
N PRO A 20 -1.58 15.71 9.05
CA PRO A 20 -2.56 16.13 10.04
C PRO A 20 -2.24 17.53 10.57
N GLY A 21 -2.88 18.54 9.99
CA GLY A 21 -3.10 19.82 10.65
C GLY A 21 -4.39 19.71 11.45
N VAL A 22 -4.27 19.33 12.73
CA VAL A 22 -5.25 19.49 13.82
C VAL A 22 -6.65 18.85 13.73
N GLN A 23 -7.05 18.17 12.65
CA GLN A 23 -8.37 17.51 12.60
C GLN A 23 -8.35 16.18 11.84
N PHE A 24 -9.08 15.18 12.35
CA PHE A 24 -9.32 13.91 11.65
C PHE A 24 -10.00 14.22 10.31
N ARG A 25 -9.34 13.85 9.21
CA ARG A 25 -9.85 14.03 7.85
C ARG A 25 -10.42 12.73 7.33
N SER A 26 -11.28 12.82 6.31
CA SER A 26 -11.81 11.66 5.59
C SER A 26 -10.68 10.75 5.12
N SER A 27 -10.88 9.45 5.29
CA SER A 27 -10.04 8.45 4.66
C SER A 27 -10.36 8.36 3.18
N LEU A 28 -9.34 8.08 2.36
CA LEU A 28 -9.53 7.69 0.97
C LEU A 28 -10.40 6.43 0.88
N GLN A 29 -11.20 6.34 -0.20
CA GLN A 29 -12.08 5.21 -0.51
C GLN A 29 -11.36 4.03 -1.19
N TYR A 30 -10.03 4.07 -1.25
CA TYR A 30 -9.18 3.06 -1.85
C TYR A 30 -7.88 2.95 -1.05
N VAL A 31 -7.15 1.85 -1.22
CA VAL A 31 -5.81 1.70 -0.63
C VAL A 31 -4.79 2.37 -1.57
N PRO A 32 -4.04 3.39 -1.12
CA PRO A 32 -3.07 4.06 -1.96
C PRO A 32 -1.90 3.14 -2.35
N GLY A 33 -1.44 3.23 -3.60
CA GLY A 33 -0.26 2.48 -4.05
C GLY A 33 0.98 2.75 -3.19
N ALA A 34 1.14 3.97 -2.69
CA ALA A 34 2.22 4.33 -1.76
C ALA A 34 2.13 3.60 -0.42
N ALA A 35 0.91 3.36 0.09
CA ALA A 35 0.70 2.58 1.31
C ALA A 35 1.04 1.11 1.09
N ILE A 36 0.65 0.54 -0.05
CA ILE A 36 1.01 -0.83 -0.46
C ILE A 36 2.53 -0.97 -0.59
N TYR A 37 3.18 -0.02 -1.25
CA TYR A 37 4.64 0.03 -1.40
C TYR A 37 5.35 0.06 -0.04
N GLY A 38 4.90 0.92 0.88
CA GLY A 38 5.43 1.00 2.23
C GLY A 38 5.24 -0.30 3.02
N ALA A 39 4.05 -0.89 2.97
CA ALA A 39 3.74 -2.15 3.65
C ALA A 39 4.60 -3.31 3.12
N LEU A 40 4.76 -3.42 1.79
CA LEU A 40 5.66 -4.41 1.18
C LEU A 40 7.11 -4.19 1.63
N GLY A 41 7.56 -2.92 1.70
CA GLY A 41 8.91 -2.58 2.16
C GLY A 41 9.16 -3.05 3.59
N MET A 42 8.20 -2.85 4.49
CA MET A 42 8.29 -3.29 5.88
C MET A 42 8.35 -4.81 6.03
N LEU A 43 7.65 -5.55 5.17
CA LEU A 43 7.63 -7.02 5.19
C LEU A 43 8.89 -7.61 4.55
N LEU A 44 9.20 -7.19 3.32
CA LEU A 44 10.30 -7.75 2.53
C LEU A 44 11.67 -7.30 3.02
N GLY A 45 11.78 -6.12 3.65
CA GLY A 45 13.04 -5.66 4.25
C GLY A 45 13.53 -6.55 5.40
N LYS A 46 12.67 -7.41 5.94
CA LYS A 46 13.04 -8.43 6.95
C LYS A 46 13.42 -9.78 6.33
N ALA A 47 13.06 -10.01 5.07
CA ALA A 47 13.17 -11.31 4.40
C ALA A 47 14.26 -11.33 3.30
N LEU A 48 14.61 -10.18 2.73
CA LEU A 48 15.59 -10.03 1.67
C LEU A 48 16.86 -9.34 2.20
N ASP A 49 18.01 -9.67 1.62
CA ASP A 49 19.22 -8.87 1.81
C ASP A 49 19.09 -7.48 1.14
N ALA A 50 20.00 -6.57 1.49
CA ALA A 50 19.97 -5.19 1.04
C ALA A 50 20.09 -5.03 -0.49
N GLU A 51 20.82 -5.90 -1.16
CA GLU A 51 21.05 -5.82 -2.61
C GLU A 51 19.79 -6.26 -3.37
N ALA A 52 19.25 -7.42 -3.03
CA ALA A 52 18.02 -7.97 -3.61
C ALA A 52 16.83 -7.04 -3.33
N PHE A 53 16.72 -6.53 -2.10
CA PHE A 53 15.70 -5.55 -1.72
C PHE A 53 15.82 -4.28 -2.57
N GLY A 54 17.03 -3.71 -2.66
CA GLY A 54 17.27 -2.47 -3.42
C GLY A 54 17.04 -2.62 -4.92
N LYS A 55 17.33 -3.79 -5.51
CA LYS A 55 17.00 -4.07 -6.91
C LYS A 55 15.49 -4.12 -7.13
N LEU A 56 14.79 -4.92 -6.33
CA LEU A 56 13.33 -5.09 -6.43
C LEU A 56 12.58 -3.75 -6.28
N PHE A 57 12.93 -2.96 -5.27
CA PHE A 57 12.21 -1.72 -4.96
C PHE A 57 12.47 -0.58 -5.95
N ARG A 58 13.56 -0.65 -6.73
CA ARG A 58 13.78 0.27 -7.87
C ARG A 58 12.85 -0.03 -9.05
N GLU A 59 12.51 -1.30 -9.26
CA GLU A 59 11.74 -1.76 -10.41
C GLU A 59 10.23 -1.83 -10.13
N ILE A 60 9.82 -2.15 -8.91
CA ILE A 60 8.41 -2.32 -8.57
C ILE A 60 7.65 -1.00 -8.61
N ARG A 61 6.40 -1.05 -9.08
CA ARG A 61 5.43 0.05 -8.98
C ARG A 61 4.15 -0.53 -8.39
N CYS A 62 3.63 0.12 -7.35
CA CYS A 62 2.37 -0.26 -6.73
C CYS A 62 1.28 0.70 -7.19
N HIS A 63 0.18 0.14 -7.67
CA HIS A 63 -1.00 0.89 -8.09
C HIS A 63 -2.02 0.98 -6.95
N ASN A 64 -2.95 1.94 -7.01
CA ASN A 64 -4.05 2.01 -6.05
C ASN A 64 -4.92 0.75 -6.14
N ALA A 65 -5.31 0.21 -4.98
CA ALA A 65 -6.25 -0.89 -4.92
C ALA A 65 -7.65 -0.36 -4.60
N TYR A 66 -8.57 -0.54 -5.55
CA TYR A 66 -9.96 -0.12 -5.43
C TYR A 66 -10.82 -1.24 -4.85
N PRO A 67 -11.91 -0.91 -4.12
CA PRO A 67 -12.85 -1.90 -3.63
C PRO A 67 -13.43 -2.73 -4.78
N ILE A 68 -13.51 -4.04 -4.61
CA ILE A 68 -14.27 -4.90 -5.51
C ILE A 68 -15.74 -4.74 -5.13
N VAL A 69 -16.49 -3.96 -5.91
CA VAL A 69 -17.94 -3.90 -5.76
C VAL A 69 -18.50 -5.17 -6.41
N GLN A 70 -18.86 -6.17 -5.62
CA GLN A 70 -19.74 -7.23 -6.11
C GLN A 70 -21.13 -6.61 -6.28
N GLY A 71 -21.54 -6.42 -7.54
CA GLY A 71 -22.90 -6.02 -7.90
C GLY A 71 -23.89 -7.16 -7.73
#